data_AF-A0A9P1DJP0-F1
#
_entry.id   AF-A0A9P1DJP0-F1
#
_cell.length_a   1.000
_cell.length_b   1.000
_cell.length_c   1.000
_cell.angle_alpha   90.00
_cell.angle_beta   90.00
_cell.angle_gamma   90.00
#
_symmetry.space_group_name_H-M   'P 1'
#
loop_
_entity.id
_entity.type
_entity.pdbx_description
1 polymer ?
#
loop_
_entity_poly.entity_id
_entity_poly.type
_entity_poly.pdbx_seq_one_letter_code
_entity_poly.pdbx_strand_id
1 'polypeptide(L)'
;MTHPQTRRQLLQISRGLRNFALPLSELPTVPMLLQRLDLRDHELFEEFCAFSARKWKELPATEMAKLFRNTEDYHLLHATKGTALCRLVASLTETIQRRELQHVPNARAVASLCHGALAPKRRAALLPLLAQLRAALQLSLEASALNGGDAVELLAAAAEWRGVGVMG
;
A
#
# COMPACT_ATOMS: atom_id res chain seq x y z
N MET A 1 14.08 -28.75 -5.14
CA MET A 1 14.73 -28.23 -6.38
C MET A 1 13.74 -27.28 -7.04
N THR A 2 14.05 -25.99 -7.15
CA THR A 2 13.18 -25.00 -7.81
C THR A 2 13.27 -25.17 -9.32
N HIS A 3 12.12 -25.30 -9.99
CA HIS A 3 12.03 -25.46 -11.44
C HIS A 3 12.73 -24.28 -12.15
N PRO A 4 13.46 -24.48 -13.28
CA PRO A 4 14.19 -23.41 -13.95
C PRO A 4 13.33 -22.19 -14.32
N GLN A 5 12.05 -22.41 -14.61
CA GLN A 5 11.07 -21.35 -14.90
C GLN A 5 10.77 -20.49 -13.67
N THR A 6 10.59 -21.12 -12.50
CA THR A 6 10.40 -20.42 -11.22
C THR A 6 11.58 -19.51 -10.90
N ARG A 7 12.81 -20.02 -11.09
CA ARG A 7 14.03 -19.23 -10.86
C ARG A 7 14.10 -18.01 -11.78
N ARG A 8 13.73 -18.15 -13.06
CA ARG A 8 13.69 -17.02 -14.01
C ARG A 8 12.66 -15.97 -13.61
N GLN A 9 11.45 -16.38 -13.24
CA GLN A 9 10.40 -15.46 -12.80
C GLN A 9 10.81 -14.67 -11.55
N LEU A 10 11.47 -15.31 -10.58
CA LEU A 10 11.94 -14.62 -9.38
C LEU A 10 13.05 -13.60 -9.67
N LEU A 11 13.99 -13.95 -10.54
CA LEU A 11 15.02 -13.01 -10.97
C LEU A 11 14.41 -11.83 -11.72
N GLN A 12 13.36 -12.04 -12.52
CA GLN A 12 12.64 -10.96 -13.20
C GLN A 12 11.92 -10.05 -12.20
N ILE A 13 11.17 -10.61 -11.25
CA ILE A 13 10.47 -9.84 -10.21
C ILE A 13 11.48 -9.06 -9.37
N SER A 14 12.52 -9.71 -8.83
CA SER A 14 13.53 -9.05 -8.00
C SER A 14 14.23 -7.91 -8.75
N ARG A 15 14.66 -8.15 -10.00
CA ARG A 15 15.24 -7.08 -10.84
C ARG A 15 14.24 -5.96 -11.11
N GLY A 16 12.98 -6.29 -11.39
CA GLY A 16 11.91 -5.32 -11.62
C GLY A 16 11.66 -4.45 -10.40
N LEU A 17 11.61 -5.02 -9.20
CA LEU A 17 11.44 -4.31 -7.94
C LEU A 17 12.64 -3.40 -7.63
N ARG A 18 13.87 -3.93 -7.74
CA ARG A 18 15.12 -3.17 -7.49
C ARG A 18 15.33 -2.03 -8.47
N ASN A 19 15.04 -2.24 -9.75
CA ASN A 19 15.23 -1.26 -10.81
C ASN A 19 14.02 -0.35 -11.03
N PHE A 20 12.98 -0.50 -10.20
CA PHE A 20 11.71 0.20 -10.33
C PHE A 20 11.03 0.05 -11.71
N ALA A 21 11.22 -1.10 -12.35
CA ALA A 21 10.76 -1.40 -13.71
C ALA A 21 9.60 -2.40 -13.78
N LEU A 22 9.09 -2.86 -12.63
CA LEU A 22 7.93 -3.75 -12.61
C LEU A 22 6.67 -2.99 -13.08
N PRO A 23 5.88 -3.54 -14.03
CA PRO A 23 4.61 -2.94 -14.42
C PRO A 23 3.67 -2.76 -13.22
N LEU A 24 3.02 -1.60 -13.11
CA LEU A 24 2.12 -1.30 -11.99
C LEU A 24 0.96 -2.28 -11.86
N SER A 25 0.48 -2.82 -12.97
CA SER A 25 -0.58 -3.83 -13.02
C SER A 25 -0.16 -5.18 -12.43
N GLU A 26 1.14 -5.48 -12.41
CA GLU A 26 1.67 -6.73 -11.85
C GLU A 26 1.93 -6.61 -10.35
N LEU A 27 2.13 -5.39 -9.84
CA LEU A 27 2.51 -5.16 -8.46
C LEU A 27 1.57 -5.83 -7.44
N PRO A 28 0.22 -5.72 -7.54
CA PRO A 28 -0.68 -6.36 -6.58
C PRO A 28 -0.60 -7.89 -6.59
N THR A 29 -0.09 -8.50 -7.65
CA THR A 29 0.00 -9.96 -7.79
C THR A 29 1.27 -10.55 -7.17
N VAL A 30 2.28 -9.72 -6.89
CA VAL A 30 3.58 -10.17 -6.37
C VAL A 30 3.43 -10.98 -5.07
N PRO A 31 2.66 -10.56 -4.04
CA PRO A 31 2.49 -11.37 -2.83
C PRO A 31 1.87 -12.74 -3.09
N MET A 32 0.90 -12.82 -4.00
CA MET A 32 0.30 -14.11 -4.40
C MET A 32 1.31 -15.01 -5.10
N LEU A 33 2.17 -14.45 -5.97
CA LEU A 33 3.22 -15.21 -6.64
C LEU A 33 4.23 -15.75 -5.63
N LEU A 34 4.67 -14.94 -4.68
CA LEU A 34 5.58 -15.39 -3.61
C LEU A 34 4.93 -16.50 -2.77
N GLN A 35 3.67 -16.33 -2.37
CA GLN A 35 2.90 -17.35 -1.63
C GLN A 35 2.76 -18.67 -2.41
N ARG A 36 2.44 -18.60 -3.71
CA ARG A 36 2.28 -19.79 -4.58
C ARG A 36 3.58 -20.55 -4.77
N LEU A 37 4.71 -19.86 -4.68
CA LEU A 37 6.05 -20.45 -4.79
C LEU A 37 6.62 -20.88 -3.42
N ASP A 38 5.84 -20.73 -2.34
CA ASP A 38 6.25 -20.91 -0.93
C ASP A 38 7.57 -20.19 -0.60
N LEU A 39 7.74 -18.99 -1.14
CA LEU A 39 8.90 -18.16 -0.86
C LEU A 39 8.59 -17.27 0.32
N ARG A 40 9.55 -17.19 1.25
CA ARG A 40 9.47 -16.37 2.45
C ARG A 40 10.68 -15.46 2.59
N ASP A 41 11.15 -14.95 1.46
CA ASP A 41 12.30 -14.06 1.40
C ASP A 41 11.91 -12.68 1.96
N HIS A 42 12.52 -12.34 3.10
CA HIS A 42 12.25 -11.08 3.76
C HIS A 42 12.84 -9.88 3.01
N GLU A 43 14.02 -10.01 2.40
CA GLU A 43 14.69 -8.94 1.68
C GLU A 43 13.91 -8.58 0.42
N LEU A 44 13.54 -9.60 -0.37
CA LEU A 44 12.71 -9.41 -1.55
C LEU A 44 11.36 -8.76 -1.21
N PHE A 45 10.78 -9.12 -0.06
CA PHE A 45 9.54 -8.51 0.39
C PHE A 45 9.74 -7.05 0.86
N GLU A 46 10.87 -6.69 1.47
CA GLU A 46 11.19 -5.27 1.75
C GLU A 46 11.33 -4.46 0.45
N GLU A 47 11.94 -5.03 -0.60
CA GLU A 47 12.02 -4.39 -1.92
C GLU A 47 10.64 -4.16 -2.51
N PHE A 48 9.75 -5.15 -2.39
CA PHE A 48 8.34 -5.02 -2.78
C PHE A 48 7.63 -3.90 -1.99
N CYS A 49 7.80 -3.84 -0.67
CA CYS A 49 7.22 -2.78 0.15
C CYS A 49 7.75 -1.39 -0.26
N ALA A 50 9.05 -1.26 -0.49
CA ALA A 50 9.68 -0.01 -0.89
C ALA A 50 9.22 0.43 -2.29
N PHE A 51 9.11 -0.50 -3.25
CA PHE A 51 8.57 -0.22 -4.58
C PHE A 51 7.10 0.23 -4.50
N SER A 52 6.27 -0.52 -3.76
CA SER A 52 4.86 -0.20 -3.55
C SER A 52 4.68 1.18 -2.91
N ALA A 53 5.47 1.48 -1.89
CA ALA A 53 5.44 2.77 -1.19
C ALA A 53 5.97 3.94 -2.04
N ARG A 54 6.74 3.69 -3.10
CA ARG A 54 7.11 4.74 -4.06
C ARG A 54 6.06 4.96 -5.14
N LYS A 55 5.34 3.89 -5.51
CA LYS A 55 4.41 3.85 -6.65
C LYS A 55 2.93 3.96 -6.30
N TRP A 56 2.57 4.00 -5.02
CA TRP A 56 1.17 4.02 -4.57
C TRP A 56 0.31 5.11 -5.21
N LYS A 57 0.89 6.29 -5.52
CA LYS A 57 0.17 7.41 -6.15
C LYS A 57 -0.29 7.12 -7.58
N GLU A 58 0.32 6.12 -8.22
CA GLU A 58 0.04 5.71 -9.60
C GLU A 58 -0.96 4.54 -9.65
N LEU A 59 -1.36 3.99 -8.49
CA LEU A 59 -2.27 2.86 -8.40
C LEU A 59 -3.73 3.33 -8.23
N PRO A 60 -4.67 2.85 -9.07
CA PRO A 60 -6.08 3.09 -8.85
C PRO A 60 -6.59 2.32 -7.62
N ALA A 61 -7.73 2.76 -7.07
CA ALA A 61 -8.35 2.16 -5.88
C ALA A 61 -8.52 0.64 -5.96
N THR A 62 -8.88 0.10 -7.13
CA THR A 62 -9.07 -1.34 -7.36
C THR A 62 -7.77 -2.13 -7.24
N GLU A 63 -6.67 -1.63 -7.81
CA GLU A 63 -5.35 -2.26 -7.70
C GLU A 63 -4.77 -2.09 -6.30
N MET A 64 -5.04 -0.97 -5.63
CA MET A 64 -4.67 -0.76 -4.23
C MET A 64 -5.41 -1.74 -3.28
N ALA A 65 -6.70 -1.97 -3.51
CA ALA A 65 -7.48 -2.95 -2.76
C ALA A 65 -6.91 -4.37 -2.93
N LYS A 66 -6.56 -4.75 -4.17
CA LYS A 66 -5.89 -6.02 -4.46
C LYS A 66 -4.53 -6.11 -3.77
N LEU A 67 -3.74 -5.04 -3.82
CA LEU A 67 -2.42 -4.98 -3.20
C LEU A 67 -2.52 -5.29 -1.70
N PHE A 68 -3.40 -4.60 -0.99
CA PHE A 68 -3.56 -4.83 0.45
C PHE A 68 -4.10 -6.22 0.78
N ARG A 69 -5.12 -6.69 0.06
CA ARG A 69 -5.70 -8.03 0.28
C ARG A 69 -4.69 -9.14 0.03
N ASN A 70 -3.99 -9.09 -1.10
CA ASN A 70 -2.99 -10.09 -1.45
C ASN A 70 -1.79 -10.06 -0.49
N THR A 71 -1.45 -8.87 0.04
CA THR A 71 -0.40 -8.74 1.06
C THR A 71 -0.87 -9.27 2.42
N GLU A 72 -2.16 -9.13 2.77
CA GLU A 72 -2.75 -9.75 3.96
C GLU A 72 -2.71 -11.28 3.88
N ASP A 73 -3.06 -11.85 2.73
CA ASP A 73 -3.11 -13.29 2.47
C ASP A 73 -1.71 -13.93 2.35
N TYR A 74 -0.66 -13.12 2.21
CA TYR A 74 0.72 -13.60 2.17
C TYR A 74 1.25 -13.82 3.59
N HIS A 75 1.40 -15.10 3.96
CA HIS A 75 1.70 -15.56 5.32
C HIS A 75 3.20 -15.38 5.71
N LEU A 76 3.80 -14.25 5.35
CA LEU A 76 5.14 -13.88 5.78
C LEU A 76 5.08 -13.16 7.13
N LEU A 77 5.73 -13.74 8.13
CA LEU A 77 5.82 -13.21 9.48
C LEU A 77 7.27 -12.91 9.84
N HIS A 78 7.57 -11.68 10.24
CA HIS A 78 8.88 -11.27 10.76
C HIS A 78 8.79 -11.07 12.28
N ALA A 79 9.78 -11.56 13.01
CA ALA A 79 9.78 -11.55 14.49
C ALA A 79 9.52 -10.16 15.11
N THR A 80 10.14 -9.12 14.55
CA THR A 80 10.04 -7.74 15.06
C THR A 80 9.16 -6.81 14.22
N LYS A 81 8.93 -7.11 12.94
CA LYS A 81 8.18 -6.21 12.02
C LYS A 81 6.73 -6.65 11.83
N GLY A 82 6.35 -7.81 12.36
CA GLY A 82 5.00 -8.35 12.24
C GLY A 82 4.72 -8.97 10.87
N THR A 83 3.46 -8.93 10.46
CA THR A 83 2.97 -9.56 9.23
C THR A 83 3.41 -8.79 7.97
N ALA A 84 3.27 -9.43 6.81
CA ALA A 84 3.44 -8.81 5.50
C ALA A 84 2.66 -7.48 5.38
N LEU A 85 1.39 -7.47 5.80
CA LEU A 85 0.55 -6.26 5.76
C LEU A 85 1.11 -5.15 6.66
N CYS A 86 1.54 -5.46 7.90
CA CYS A 86 2.13 -4.47 8.80
C CYS A 86 3.38 -3.83 8.21
N ARG A 87 4.21 -4.63 7.53
CA ARG A 87 5.45 -4.15 6.87
C ARG A 87 5.14 -3.23 5.70
N LEU A 88 4.18 -3.59 4.83
CA LEU A 88 3.74 -2.72 3.74
C LEU A 88 3.18 -1.38 4.27
N VAL A 89 2.35 -1.46 5.31
CA VAL A 89 1.80 -0.28 6.00
C VAL A 89 2.92 0.60 6.55
N ALA A 90 3.93 0.02 7.19
CA ALA A 90 5.05 0.78 7.73
C ALA A 90 5.80 1.53 6.62
N SER A 91 6.11 0.88 5.49
CA SER A 91 6.78 1.53 4.36
C SER A 91 5.95 2.64 3.72
N LEU A 92 4.63 2.45 3.59
CA LEU A 92 3.71 3.49 3.10
C LEU A 92 3.68 4.69 4.05
N THR A 93 3.52 4.42 5.35
CA THR A 93 3.49 5.42 6.42
C THR A 93 4.78 6.25 6.42
N GLU A 94 5.93 5.59 6.39
CA GLU A 94 7.24 6.24 6.34
C GLU A 94 7.40 7.08 5.07
N THR A 95 6.94 6.61 3.92
CA THR A 95 7.05 7.38 2.68
C THR A 95 6.16 8.61 2.70
N ILE A 96 4.96 8.51 3.26
CA ILE A 96 4.03 9.64 3.44
C ILE A 96 4.61 10.66 4.43
N GLN A 97 5.29 10.22 5.49
CA GLN A 97 5.94 11.10 6.46
C GLN A 97 7.19 11.80 5.88
N ARG A 98 8.05 11.06 5.19
CA ARG A 98 9.33 11.56 4.64
C ARG A 98 9.14 12.46 3.42
N ARG A 99 8.14 12.18 2.58
CA ARG A 99 7.83 12.99 1.39
C ARG A 99 6.67 13.91 1.72
N GLU A 100 7.03 15.02 2.37
CA GLU A 100 6.34 16.31 2.33
C GLU A 100 4.93 16.28 1.73
N LEU A 101 3.95 16.12 2.60
CA LEU A 101 2.57 16.57 2.37
C LEU A 101 2.45 18.11 2.30
N GLN A 102 3.57 18.81 2.13
CA GLN A 102 3.62 20.27 1.97
C GLN A 102 2.93 20.72 0.67
N HIS A 103 2.75 19.82 -0.29
CA HIS A 103 1.88 20.03 -1.45
C HIS A 103 0.84 18.93 -1.47
N VAL A 104 -0.43 19.33 -1.62
CA VAL A 104 -1.59 18.46 -1.60
C VAL A 104 -1.29 17.18 -2.37
N PRO A 105 -1.18 16.02 -1.70
CA PRO A 105 -1.03 14.77 -2.41
C PRO A 105 -2.23 14.64 -3.34
N ASN A 106 -1.99 14.24 -4.60
CA ASN A 106 -3.04 13.91 -5.57
C ASN A 106 -4.25 13.30 -4.85
N ALA A 107 -5.33 14.06 -4.71
CA ALA A 107 -6.43 13.73 -3.81
C ALA A 107 -7.04 12.37 -4.17
N ARG A 108 -7.12 12.10 -5.47
CA ARG A 108 -7.53 10.81 -6.03
C ARG A 108 -6.62 9.66 -5.62
N ALA A 109 -5.31 9.87 -5.51
CA ALA A 109 -4.40 8.86 -5.01
C ALA A 109 -4.64 8.58 -3.52
N VAL A 110 -4.87 9.62 -2.72
CA VAL A 110 -5.21 9.45 -1.30
C VAL A 110 -6.55 8.76 -1.13
N ALA A 111 -7.57 9.16 -1.89
CA ALA A 111 -8.86 8.47 -1.92
C ALA A 111 -8.68 7.00 -2.32
N SER A 112 -7.87 6.70 -3.35
CA SER A 112 -7.56 5.32 -3.76
C SER A 112 -6.90 4.51 -2.65
N LEU A 113 -6.00 5.12 -1.87
CA LEU A 113 -5.35 4.47 -0.75
C LEU A 113 -6.31 4.25 0.43
N CYS A 114 -7.17 5.22 0.72
CA CYS A 114 -8.26 5.08 1.69
C CYS A 114 -9.25 3.98 1.28
N HIS A 115 -9.77 3.98 0.06
CA HIS A 115 -10.71 2.95 -0.40
C HIS A 115 -10.04 1.57 -0.43
N GLY A 116 -8.80 1.48 -0.90
CA GLY A 116 -8.04 0.24 -0.93
C GLY A 116 -7.86 -0.36 0.46
N ALA A 117 -7.61 0.47 1.48
CA ALA A 117 -7.43 0.03 2.85
C ALA A 117 -8.72 -0.53 3.49
N LEU A 118 -9.91 -0.37 2.89
CA LEU A 118 -11.13 -1.03 3.38
C LEU A 118 -11.18 -2.53 3.03
N ALA A 119 -10.36 -2.98 2.07
CA ALA A 119 -10.40 -4.32 1.51
C ALA A 119 -9.89 -5.44 2.44
N PRO A 120 -8.84 -5.25 3.26
CA PRO A 120 -8.36 -6.26 4.20
C PRO A 120 -9.33 -6.54 5.35
N LYS A 121 -9.28 -7.75 5.90
CA LYS A 121 -10.04 -8.14 7.09
C LYS A 121 -9.44 -7.54 8.37
N ARG A 122 -8.12 -7.51 8.47
CA ARG A 122 -7.33 -7.02 9.61
C ARG A 122 -7.10 -5.51 9.50
N ARG A 123 -8.18 -4.73 9.47
CA ARG A 123 -8.14 -3.27 9.32
C ARG A 123 -7.34 -2.57 10.42
N ALA A 124 -7.22 -3.18 11.61
CA ALA A 124 -6.38 -2.68 12.70
C ALA A 124 -4.91 -2.47 12.27
N ALA A 125 -4.37 -3.30 11.36
CA ALA A 125 -3.01 -3.14 10.85
C ALA A 125 -2.82 -1.87 10.01
N LEU A 126 -3.91 -1.28 9.50
CA LEU A 126 -3.90 -0.10 8.64
C LEU A 126 -4.04 1.21 9.43
N LEU A 127 -4.38 1.15 10.72
CA LEU A 127 -4.60 2.33 11.56
C LEU A 127 -3.44 3.35 11.52
N PRO A 128 -2.16 2.95 11.56
CA PRO A 128 -1.05 3.90 11.47
C PRO A 128 -1.05 4.70 10.16
N LEU A 129 -1.34 4.02 9.05
CA LEU A 129 -1.42 4.64 7.73
C LEU A 129 -2.57 5.63 7.66
N LEU A 130 -3.74 5.25 8.16
CA LEU A 130 -4.93 6.10 8.18
C LEU A 130 -4.74 7.35 9.04
N ALA A 131 -4.05 7.23 10.18
CA ALA A 131 -3.71 8.38 11.01
C ALA A 131 -2.85 9.39 10.25
N GLN A 132 -1.86 8.92 9.48
CA GLN A 132 -1.02 9.80 8.65
C GLN A 132 -1.82 10.45 7.52
N LEU A 133 -2.69 9.71 6.84
CA LEU A 133 -3.55 10.28 5.80
C LEU A 133 -4.52 11.32 6.35
N ARG A 134 -5.06 11.10 7.55
CA ARG A 134 -5.94 12.08 8.18
C ARG A 134 -5.21 13.39 8.46
N ALA A 135 -4.00 13.31 9.03
CA ALA A 135 -3.17 14.49 9.27
C ALA A 135 -2.83 15.21 7.96
N ALA A 136 -2.48 14.45 6.92
CA ALA A 136 -2.20 14.95 5.58
C ALA A 136 -3.35 15.77 4.98
N LEU A 137 -4.56 15.23 5.08
CA LEU A 137 -5.77 15.83 4.52
C LEU A 137 -6.18 17.08 5.28
N GLN A 138 -6.06 17.07 6.60
CA GLN A 138 -6.35 18.23 7.42
C GLN A 138 -5.47 19.43 7.06
N LEU A 139 -4.15 19.21 6.91
CA LEU A 139 -3.22 20.25 6.47
C LEU A 139 -3.57 20.79 5.06
N SER A 140 -3.99 19.91 4.15
CA SER A 140 -4.38 20.29 2.78
C SER A 140 -5.66 21.12 2.73
N LEU A 141 -6.63 20.80 3.61
CA LEU A 141 -7.88 21.56 3.77
C LEU A 141 -7.62 22.94 4.36
N GLU A 142 -6.80 23.03 5.41
CA GLU A 142 -6.41 24.30 6.05
C GLU A 142 -5.67 25.21 5.07
N ALA A 143 -4.86 24.65 4.17
CA ALA A 143 -4.17 25.39 3.11
C ALA A 143 -5.08 25.83 1.94
N SER A 144 -6.38 25.50 1.94
CA SER A 144 -7.33 25.78 0.85
C SER A 144 -6.86 25.31 -0.53
N ALA A 145 -6.03 24.27 -0.57
CA ALA A 145 -5.33 23.84 -1.77
C ALA A 145 -6.07 22.72 -2.54
N LEU A 146 -7.29 22.37 -2.12
CA LEU A 146 -8.14 21.36 -2.76
C LEU A 146 -9.14 22.03 -3.70
N ASN A 147 -9.24 21.50 -4.93
CA ASN A 147 -10.37 21.83 -5.80
C ASN A 147 -11.64 21.09 -5.35
N GLY A 148 -12.81 21.52 -5.83
CA GLY A 148 -14.10 20.99 -5.38
C GLY A 148 -14.30 19.48 -5.63
N GLY A 149 -13.80 18.94 -6.74
CA GLY A 149 -13.92 17.52 -7.07
C GLY A 149 -13.05 16.63 -6.16
N ASP A 150 -11.81 17.05 -5.96
CA ASP A 150 -10.85 16.40 -5.07
C ASP A 150 -11.33 16.39 -3.62
N ALA A 151 -11.95 17.48 -3.17
CA ALA A 151 -12.55 17.56 -1.85
C ALA A 151 -13.69 16.54 -1.66
N VAL A 152 -14.54 16.31 -2.67
CA VAL A 152 -15.64 15.33 -2.59
C VAL A 152 -15.12 13.90 -2.51
N GLU A 153 -14.13 13.51 -3.33
CA GLU A 153 -13.55 12.16 -3.27
C GLU A 153 -12.91 11.87 -1.91
N LEU A 154 -12.22 12.86 -1.34
CA LEU A 154 -11.60 12.74 -0.02
C LEU A 154 -12.63 12.67 1.11
N LEU A 155 -13.70 13.45 1.04
CA LEU A 155 -14.80 13.40 2.00
C LEU A 155 -15.54 12.06 1.95
N ALA A 156 -15.79 11.53 0.75
CA ALA A 156 -16.40 10.21 0.56
C ALA A 156 -15.52 9.12 1.19
N ALA A 157 -14.23 9.12 0.88
CA ALA A 157 -13.29 8.18 1.48
C ALA A 157 -13.25 8.31 3.01
N ALA A 158 -13.17 9.53 3.55
CA ALA A 158 -13.18 9.77 4.99
C ALA A 158 -14.48 9.32 5.68
N ALA A 159 -15.63 9.45 5.02
CA ALA A 159 -16.92 9.01 5.54
C ALA A 159 -17.00 7.47 5.66
N GLU A 160 -16.50 6.74 4.66
CA GLU A 160 -16.45 5.27 4.69
C GLU A 160 -15.62 4.75 5.89
N TRP A 161 -14.58 5.48 6.29
CA TRP A 161 -13.75 5.14 7.45
C TRP A 161 -14.39 5.44 8.81
N ARG A 162 -15.27 6.44 8.91
CA ARG A 162 -16.01 6.70 10.16
C ARG A 162 -16.90 5.52 10.54
N GLY A 163 -17.40 4.75 9.56
CA GLY A 163 -18.13 3.51 9.80
C GLY A 163 -17.26 2.35 10.30
N VAL A 164 -15.94 2.42 10.11
CA VAL A 164 -14.98 1.38 10.55
C VAL A 164 -14.46 1.64 11.97
N GLY A 165 -14.48 2.90 12.41
CA GLY A 165 -13.88 3.35 13.68
C GLY A 165 -14.74 3.29 14.93
N VAL A 166 -15.85 2.53 14.97
CA VAL A 166 -16.74 2.42 16.15
C VAL A 166 -16.64 1.05 16.86
N MET A 167 -15.68 0.19 16.51
CA MET A 167 -15.43 -1.07 17.24
C MET A 167 -13.94 -1.36 17.40
N GLY A 168 -13.26 -0.55 18.21
CA GLY A 168 -11.92 -0.81 18.72
C GLY A 168 -11.80 -0.32 20.15
#